data_AF-A0A944BTQ3-F1
#
_entry.id   AF-A0A944BTQ3-F1
#
_cell.length_a   1.000
_cell.length_b   1.000
_cell.length_c   1.000
_cell.angle_alpha   90.00
_cell.angle_beta   90.00
_cell.angle_gamma   90.00
#
_symmetry.space_group_name_H-M   'P 1'
#
loop_
_entity.id
_entity.type
_entity.pdbx_description
1 polymer ?
#
loop_
_entity_poly.entity_id
_entity_poly.type
_entity_poly.pdbx_seq_one_letter_code
_entity_poly.pdbx_strand_id
1 'polypeptide(L)'
;EFDKNGLAERVWQYFIAVPDVKSVGVKGGKRYEGWPAIIRAVNTTDAMSATIEEIPYALLHHITDRITHEVEGINRVLYDLTPKPIGTIERE
;
A
#
# COMPACT_ATOMS: atom_id res chain seq x y z
N GLU A 1 -7.37 -2.75 9.02
CA GLU A 1 -6.94 -4.11 8.59
C GLU A 1 -5.68 -4.55 9.31
N PHE A 2 -4.64 -3.72 9.38
CA PHE A 2 -3.41 -4.05 10.12
C PHE A 2 -3.68 -4.33 11.61
N ASP A 3 -4.41 -3.43 12.29
CA ASP A 3 -4.74 -3.58 13.71
C ASP A 3 -5.57 -4.85 13.97
N LYS A 4 -6.57 -5.10 13.12
CA LYS A 4 -7.47 -6.27 13.22
C LYS A 4 -6.74 -7.61 13.04
N ASN A 5 -5.57 -7.60 12.38
CA ASN A 5 -4.78 -8.80 12.09
C ASN A 5 -3.47 -8.85 12.90
N GLY A 6 -3.34 -8.02 13.96
CA GLY A 6 -2.17 -8.03 14.84
C GLY A 6 -0.88 -7.53 14.18
N LEU A 7 -0.97 -6.83 13.04
CA LEU A 7 0.20 -6.28 12.35
C LEU A 7 0.61 -4.91 12.89
N ALA A 8 -0.27 -4.20 13.60
CA ALA A 8 0.05 -2.88 14.15
C ALA A 8 1.18 -2.91 15.20
N GLU A 9 1.32 -4.01 15.93
CA GLU A 9 2.42 -4.21 16.90
C GLU A 9 3.70 -4.72 16.24
N ARG A 10 3.58 -5.30 15.05
CA ARG A 10 4.69 -5.90 14.30
C ARG A 10 5.31 -4.96 13.29
N VAL A 11 4.55 -3.98 12.80
CA VAL A 11 4.96 -3.04 11.76
C VAL A 11 5.24 -1.69 12.41
N TRP A 12 6.47 -1.21 12.29
CA TRP A 12 6.86 0.10 12.83
C TRP A 12 6.02 1.23 12.25
N GLN A 13 5.90 1.28 10.93
CA GLN A 13 5.11 2.30 10.24
C GLN A 13 4.46 1.73 8.99
N TYR A 14 3.16 1.98 8.86
CA TYR A 14 2.39 1.65 7.67
C TYR A 14 1.51 2.82 7.26
N PHE A 15 1.44 3.09 5.96
CA PHE A 15 0.60 4.14 5.40
C PHE A 15 0.26 3.85 3.94
N ILE A 16 -0.68 4.63 3.41
CA ILE A 16 -1.03 4.61 1.99
C ILE A 16 -0.61 5.94 1.38
N ALA A 17 0.16 5.89 0.30
CA ALA A 17 0.50 7.04 -0.53
C ALA A 17 -0.32 7.01 -1.83
N VAL A 18 -0.84 8.15 -2.25
CA VAL A 18 -1.54 8.31 -3.54
C VAL A 18 -0.72 9.29 -4.38
N PRO A 19 0.11 8.81 -5.31
CA PRO A 19 0.90 9.70 -6.15
C PRO A 19 0.00 10.47 -7.12
N ASP A 20 0.44 11.66 -7.54
CA ASP A 20 -0.24 12.47 -8.54
C ASP A 20 0.00 11.95 -9.97
N VAL A 21 -0.33 10.67 -10.17
CA VAL A 21 -0.31 10.01 -11.46
C VAL A 21 -1.60 9.22 -11.63
N LYS A 22 -2.22 9.35 -12.80
CA LYS A 22 -3.42 8.58 -13.13
C LYS A 22 -3.05 7.18 -13.60
N SER A 23 -3.87 6.21 -13.21
CA SER A 23 -3.80 4.85 -13.69
C SER A 23 -5.05 4.51 -14.48
N VAL A 24 -4.92 3.62 -15.47
CA VAL A 24 -6.04 3.14 -16.28
C VAL A 24 -6.54 1.81 -15.70
N GLY A 25 -7.86 1.68 -15.62
CA GLY A 25 -8.58 0.47 -15.25
C GLY A 25 -9.90 0.35 -16.02
N VAL A 26 -10.70 -0.63 -15.64
CA VAL A 26 -12.04 -0.85 -16.22
C VAL A 26 -13.06 -0.81 -15.08
N LYS A 27 -14.09 0.03 -15.23
CA LYS A 27 -15.22 0.09 -14.29
C LYS A 27 -16.51 0.12 -15.10
N GLY A 28 -17.43 -0.81 -14.81
CA GLY A 28 -18.72 -0.92 -15.52
C GLY A 28 -18.58 -1.15 -17.03
N GLY A 29 -17.54 -1.88 -17.46
CA GLY A 29 -17.28 -2.17 -18.88
C GLY A 29 -16.70 -0.99 -19.68
N LYS A 30 -16.39 0.14 -19.04
CA LYS A 30 -15.75 1.30 -19.68
C LYS A 30 -14.37 1.54 -19.09
N ARG A 31 -13.51 2.19 -19.90
CA ARG A 31 -12.21 2.68 -19.43
C ARG A 31 -12.43 3.70 -18.31
N TYR A 32 -11.71 3.53 -17.22
CA TYR A 32 -11.77 4.39 -16.04
C TYR A 32 -10.37 4.87 -15.66
N GLU A 33 -10.23 6.18 -15.43
CA GLU A 33 -8.96 6.81 -15.03
C GLU A 33 -9.03 7.22 -13.57
N GLY A 34 -8.50 6.33 -12.72
CA GLY A 34 -8.39 6.52 -11.28
C GLY A 34 -6.97 6.86 -10.87
N TRP A 35 -6.75 6.89 -9.57
CA TRP A 35 -5.43 7.00 -8.96
C TRP A 35 -4.99 5.64 -8.40
N PRO A 36 -3.68 5.34 -8.42
CA PRO A 36 -3.15 4.20 -7.68
C PRO A 36 -3.00 4.55 -6.19
N ALA A 37 -3.22 3.58 -5.32
CA ALA A 37 -2.88 3.62 -3.91
C ALA A 37 -1.67 2.72 -3.66
N ILE A 38 -0.65 3.23 -3.01
CA ILE A 38 0.57 2.50 -2.67
C ILE A 38 0.56 2.21 -1.18
N ILE A 39 0.47 0.94 -0.83
CA ILE A 39 0.63 0.45 0.54
C ILE A 39 2.13 0.40 0.83
N ARG A 40 2.55 1.09 1.89
CA ARG A 40 3.91 1.04 2.44
C ARG A 40 3.80 0.48 3.85
N ALA A 41 4.52 -0.60 4.13
CA ALA A 41 4.65 -1.16 5.47
C ALA A 41 6.11 -1.52 5.71
N VAL A 42 6.72 -0.83 6.67
CA VAL A 42 8.15 -0.96 6.95
C VAL A 42 8.39 -1.28 8.42
N ASN A 43 9.45 -2.04 8.62
CA ASN A 43 10.00 -2.37 9.92
C ASN A 43 11.39 -1.79 10.05
N THR A 44 11.68 -1.22 11.20
CA THR A 44 12.95 -0.58 11.45
C THR A 44 13.36 -0.77 12.90
N THR A 45 14.64 -1.08 13.09
CA THR A 45 15.30 -1.13 14.40
C THR A 45 16.19 0.09 14.65
N ASP A 46 16.47 0.89 13.60
CA ASP A 46 17.29 2.09 13.65
C ASP A 46 16.89 3.10 12.58
N ALA A 47 17.15 4.39 12.80
CA ALA A 47 16.74 5.45 11.87
C ALA A 47 17.36 5.31 10.45
N MET A 48 18.30 4.39 10.21
CA MET A 48 19.09 4.29 8.98
C MET A 48 18.71 3.10 8.08
N SER A 49 18.09 2.05 8.62
CA SER A 49 17.71 0.84 7.90
C SER A 49 16.24 0.49 8.14
N ALA A 50 15.58 0.02 7.08
CA ALA A 50 14.20 -0.43 7.16
C ALA A 50 13.98 -1.60 6.22
N THR A 51 13.44 -2.69 6.75
CA THR A 51 12.98 -3.86 6.02
C THR A 51 11.51 -3.70 5.67
N ILE A 52 11.04 -4.44 4.67
CA ILE A 52 9.62 -4.51 4.35
C ILE A 52 9.02 -5.64 5.16
N GLU A 53 7.86 -5.41 5.76
CA GLU A 53 7.16 -6.49 6.45
C GLU A 53 6.55 -7.46 5.42
N GLU A 54 6.73 -8.75 5.63
CA GLU A 54 6.03 -9.76 4.85
C GLU A 54 4.57 -9.87 5.30
N ILE A 55 3.70 -9.13 4.62
CA ILE A 55 2.27 -9.21 4.84
C ILE A 55 1.72 -10.44 4.11
N PRO A 56 0.91 -11.29 4.76
CA PRO A 56 0.27 -12.42 4.10
C PRO A 56 -0.52 -11.96 2.87
N TYR A 57 -0.29 -12.61 1.72
CA TYR A 57 -0.97 -12.27 0.46
C TYR A 57 -2.50 -12.27 0.58
N ALA A 58 -3.07 -13.17 1.38
CA ALA A 58 -4.51 -13.19 1.64
C ALA A 58 -5.02 -11.87 2.24
N LEU A 59 -4.25 -11.27 3.16
CA LEU A 59 -4.58 -9.97 3.73
C LEU A 59 -4.38 -8.83 2.72
N LEU A 60 -3.34 -8.89 1.89
CA LEU A 60 -3.14 -7.92 0.81
C LEU A 60 -4.30 -7.95 -0.20
N HIS A 61 -4.81 -9.14 -0.55
CA HIS A 61 -5.98 -9.29 -1.41
C HIS A 61 -7.23 -8.69 -0.75
N HIS A 62 -7.46 -8.98 0.53
CA HIS A 62 -8.59 -8.40 1.28
C HIS A 62 -8.52 -6.87 1.34
N ILE A 63 -7.35 -6.31 1.64
CA ILE A 63 -7.14 -4.85 1.64
C ILE A 63 -7.37 -4.27 0.25
N THR A 64 -6.86 -4.91 -0.79
CA THR A 64 -7.00 -4.47 -2.18
C THR A 64 -8.47 -4.46 -2.61
N ASP A 65 -9.21 -5.50 -2.26
CA ASP A 65 -10.64 -5.61 -2.56
C ASP A 65 -11.43 -4.48 -1.89
N ARG A 66 -11.20 -4.27 -0.59
CA ARG A 66 -11.82 -3.17 0.16
C ARG A 66 -11.48 -1.80 -0.43
N ILE A 67 -10.21 -1.51 -0.72
CA ILE A 67 -9.81 -0.21 -1.26
C ILE A 67 -10.47 0.05 -2.62
N THR A 68 -10.44 -0.93 -3.53
CA THR A 68 -10.96 -0.74 -4.89
C THR A 68 -12.49 -0.65 -4.96
N HIS A 69 -13.21 -1.22 -3.98
CA HIS A 69 -14.68 -1.14 -3.91
C HIS A 69 -15.21 0.00 -3.03
N GLU A 70 -14.54 0.31 -1.92
CA GLU A 70 -15.02 1.28 -0.93
C GLU A 70 -14.49 2.70 -1.19
N VAL A 71 -13.31 2.86 -1.84
CA VAL A 71 -12.69 4.16 -2.08
C VAL A 71 -12.91 4.60 -3.53
N GLU A 72 -13.79 5.59 -3.70
CA GLU A 72 -14.00 6.20 -5.01
C GLU A 72 -12.73 6.91 -5.50
N GLY A 73 -12.42 6.80 -6.79
CA GLY A 73 -11.20 7.38 -7.37
C GLY A 73 -10.05 6.39 -7.46
N ILE A 74 -9.95 5.40 -6.57
CA ILE A 74 -8.86 4.41 -6.61
C ILE A 74 -9.22 3.26 -7.55
N ASN A 75 -8.30 2.92 -8.45
CA ASN A 75 -8.47 1.81 -9.38
C ASN A 75 -7.31 0.82 -9.40
N ARG A 76 -6.27 1.09 -8.60
CA ARG A 76 -5.08 0.26 -8.53
C ARG A 76 -4.52 0.31 -7.12
N VAL A 77 -4.10 -0.83 -6.61
CA VAL A 77 -3.40 -0.94 -5.33
C VAL A 77 -2.04 -1.58 -5.59
N LEU A 78 -0.99 -1.02 -5.00
CA LEU A 78 0.40 -1.45 -5.14
C LEU A 78 0.98 -1.67 -3.75
N TYR A 79 1.92 -2.60 -3.62
CA TYR A 79 2.70 -2.79 -2.40
C TYR A 79 4.15 -2.43 -2.65
N ASP A 80 4.73 -1.54 -1.84
CA ASP A 80 6.11 -1.09 -2.01
C ASP A 80 7.11 -2.03 -1.33
N LEU A 81 7.77 -2.83 -2.17
CA LEU A 81 8.79 -3.81 -1.79
C LEU A 81 10.22 -3.24 -1.80
N THR A 82 10.41 -1.91 -1.74
CA THR A 82 11.74 -1.30 -1.77
C THR A 82 12.30 -1.08 -0.36
N PRO A 83 13.38 -1.73 0.08
CA PRO A 83 13.94 -1.51 1.43
C PRO A 83 14.74 -0.22 1.50
N LYS A 84 14.95 0.31 2.70
CA LYS A 84 15.94 1.37 2.97
C LYS A 84 17.31 0.72 3.15
N PRO A 85 18.37 1.13 2.42
CA PRO A 85 18.65 2.51 2.00
C PRO A 85 18.30 2.90 0.56
N ILE A 86 17.85 1.97 -0.29
CA ILE A 86 17.58 2.26 -1.72
C ILE A 86 16.33 3.15 -1.87
N GLY A 87 15.31 2.89 -1.06
CA GLY A 87 14.15 3.76 -0.88
C GLY A 87 14.15 4.48 0.47
N THR A 88 13.31 5.49 0.59
CA THR A 88 13.02 6.18 1.86
C THR A 88 11.76 5.60 2.54
N ILE A 89 11.53 5.96 3.81
CA ILE A 89 10.31 5.56 4.54
C ILE A 89 9.13 6.33 3.97
N GLU A 90 9.22 7.65 3.94
CA GLU A 90 8.24 8.54 3.30
C GLU A 90 8.52 8.65 1.79
N ARG A 91 7.45 8.72 1.00
CA ARG A 91 7.50 9.09 -0.42
C ARG A 91 6.96 10.51 -0.55
N GLU A 92 7.84 11.46 -0.80
CA GLU A 92 7.52 12.68 -1.57
C GLU A 92 7.81 12.43 -3.05
#